data_AF-A0A7S1E830-F1
#
_entry.id   AF-A0A7S1E830-F1
#
_cell.length_a   1.000
_cell.length_b   1.000
_cell.length_c   1.000
_cell.angle_alpha   90.00
_cell.angle_beta   90.00
_cell.angle_gamma   90.00
#
_symmetry.space_group_name_H-M   'P 1'
#
loop_
_entity.id
_entity.type
_entity.pdbx_description
1 polymer ?
#
loop_
_entity_poly.entity_id
_entity_poly.type
_entity_poly.pdbx_seq_one_letter_code
_entity_poly.pdbx_strand_id
1 'polypeptide(L)'
;LRAHIRFELQPGEAASHCQAQWDGVPLKAQALKGGARVCTVWHPSRLPGGSHAVKICVRSSQKAPWGPWSEVFRLEIERPPMPSPALKSASVDSGRRPARRRVK
;
A
#
# COMPACT_ATOMS: atom_id res chain seq x y z
N LEU A 1 -2.23 2.95 4.96
CA LEU A 1 -2.26 2.27 3.64
C LEU A 1 -1.63 0.89 3.80
N ARG A 2 -2.24 -0.17 3.27
CA ARG A 2 -1.54 -1.45 3.06
C ARG A 2 -0.82 -1.32 1.72
N ALA A 3 0.44 -1.72 1.64
CA ALA A 3 1.18 -1.73 0.38
C ALA A 3 1.16 -3.13 -0.23
N HIS A 4 0.91 -3.17 -1.54
CA HIS A 4 1.05 -4.34 -2.38
C HIS A 4 2.10 -4.02 -3.43
N ILE A 5 3.20 -4.76 -3.43
CA ILE A 5 4.34 -4.53 -4.32
C ILE A 5 4.54 -5.77 -5.16
N ARG A 6 4.66 -5.54 -6.46
CA ARG A 6 4.84 -6.58 -7.47
C ARG A 6 6.26 -6.48 -8.02
N PHE A 7 7.04 -7.56 -7.84
CA PHE A 7 8.37 -7.70 -8.41
C PHE A 7 8.31 -8.59 -9.62
N GLU A 8 8.79 -8.12 -10.77
CA GLU A 8 8.94 -8.94 -11.96
C GLU A 8 10.35 -9.51 -12.05
N LEU A 9 10.44 -10.82 -12.27
CA LEU A 9 11.67 -11.58 -12.30
C LEU A 9 12.24 -11.64 -13.73
N GLN A 10 13.56 -11.79 -13.81
CA GLN A 10 14.25 -11.82 -15.10
C GLN A 10 13.82 -13.03 -15.94
N PRO A 11 13.98 -12.98 -17.28
CA PRO A 11 13.69 -14.11 -18.14
C PRO A 11 14.53 -15.32 -17.73
N GLY A 12 13.87 -16.45 -17.45
CA GLY A 12 14.52 -17.68 -16.95
C GLY A 12 14.45 -17.88 -15.43
N GLU A 13 14.09 -16.84 -14.67
CA GLU A 13 13.85 -16.96 -13.23
C GLU A 13 12.38 -17.33 -12.97
N ALA A 14 12.12 -18.63 -12.83
CA ALA A 14 10.86 -19.13 -12.31
C ALA A 14 11.00 -19.36 -10.79
N ALA A 15 10.23 -18.61 -10.01
CA ALA A 15 10.18 -18.76 -8.56
C ALA A 15 8.92 -19.51 -8.14
N SER A 16 9.07 -20.53 -7.30
CA SER A 16 7.92 -21.11 -6.56
C SER A 16 7.82 -20.57 -5.14
N HIS A 17 8.91 -19.99 -4.63
CA HIS A 17 8.99 -19.37 -3.31
C HIS A 17 9.77 -18.07 -3.39
N CYS A 18 9.35 -17.09 -2.60
CA CYS A 18 10.02 -15.82 -2.48
C CYS A 18 10.05 -15.36 -1.02
N GLN A 19 11.08 -14.61 -0.66
CA GLN A 19 11.20 -13.88 0.59
C GLN A 19 11.49 -12.42 0.29
N ALA A 20 10.94 -11.52 1.09
CA ALA A 20 11.19 -10.10 0.95
C ALA A 20 11.60 -9.50 2.30
N GLN A 21 12.37 -8.43 2.24
CA GLN A 21 12.75 -7.63 3.40
C GLN A 21 12.41 -6.17 3.15
N TRP A 22 12.02 -5.49 4.22
CA TRP A 22 11.66 -4.08 4.26
C TRP A 22 12.43 -3.42 5.39
N ASP A 23 13.35 -2.52 5.07
CA ASP A 23 14.25 -1.89 6.04
C ASP A 23 14.93 -2.94 6.96
N GLY A 24 15.26 -4.11 6.39
CA GLY A 24 15.83 -5.26 7.12
C GLY A 24 14.82 -6.16 7.83
N VAL A 25 13.54 -5.78 7.88
CA VAL A 25 12.47 -6.57 8.51
C VAL A 25 11.88 -7.57 7.49
N PRO A 26 11.78 -8.87 7.83
CA PRO A 26 11.18 -9.86 6.94
C PRO A 26 9.69 -9.56 6.66
N LEU A 27 9.30 -9.66 5.40
CA LEU A 27 7.91 -9.52 4.95
C LEU A 27 7.34 -10.83 4.42
N LYS A 28 6.01 -10.93 4.45
CA LYS A 28 5.29 -12.00 3.77
C LYS A 28 5.33 -11.73 2.27
N ALA A 29 5.95 -12.65 1.54
CA ALA A 29 6.01 -12.64 0.10
C ALA A 29 5.39 -13.94 -0.45
N GLN A 30 4.73 -13.85 -1.59
CA GLN A 30 4.14 -14.99 -2.27
C GLN A 30 4.47 -14.96 -3.76
N ALA A 31 4.99 -16.08 -4.27
CA ALA A 31 5.14 -16.31 -5.70
C ALA A 31 3.77 -16.68 -6.28
N LEU A 32 3.40 -16.08 -7.42
CA LEU A 32 2.13 -16.42 -8.07
C LEU A 32 2.22 -17.83 -8.70
N LYS A 33 1.11 -18.58 -8.66
CA LYS A 33 1.08 -19.95 -9.21
C LYS A 33 1.28 -19.92 -10.73
N GLY A 34 2.00 -20.92 -11.26
CA GLY A 34 2.18 -21.13 -12.72
C GLY A 34 3.56 -20.77 -13.28
N GLY A 35 4.63 -20.90 -12.47
CA GLY A 35 5.97 -20.46 -12.89
C GLY A 35 6.07 -18.94 -13.00
N ALA A 36 5.25 -18.23 -12.21
CA ALA A 36 5.12 -16.80 -12.37
C ALA A 36 6.44 -16.10 -12.09
N ARG A 37 6.83 -15.28 -13.05
CA ARG A 37 7.95 -14.34 -12.98
C ARG A 37 7.59 -13.14 -12.11
N VAL A 38 6.73 -13.35 -11.12
CA VAL A 38 6.08 -12.30 -10.36
C VAL A 38 5.97 -12.72 -8.91
N CYS A 39 6.55 -11.91 -8.04
CA CYS A 39 6.42 -12.05 -6.60
C CYS A 39 5.65 -10.88 -6.02
N THR A 40 4.69 -11.20 -5.18
CA THR A 40 3.83 -10.24 -4.51
C THR A 40 4.24 -10.14 -3.04
N VAL A 41 4.51 -8.92 -2.57
CA VAL A 41 4.90 -8.62 -1.19
C VAL A 41 3.80 -7.82 -0.51
N TRP A 42 3.46 -8.23 0.72
CA TRP A 42 2.44 -7.59 1.54
C TRP A 42 3.05 -7.03 2.81
N HIS A 43 2.82 -5.74 3.06
CA HIS A 43 3.10 -5.14 4.36
C HIS A 43 1.83 -5.16 5.24
N PRO A 44 1.85 -5.77 6.44
CA PRO A 44 0.66 -5.96 7.26
C PRO A 44 0.13 -4.66 7.90
N SER A 45 1.02 -3.69 8.12
CA SER A 45 0.72 -2.45 8.87
C SER A 45 0.56 -1.24 7.96
N ARG A 46 -0.11 -0.18 8.48
CA ARG A 46 -0.10 1.15 7.81
C ARG A 46 1.33 1.65 7.75
N LEU A 47 1.87 1.76 6.54
CA LEU A 47 3.21 2.28 6.36
C LEU A 47 3.24 3.79 6.63
N PRO A 48 4.26 4.30 7.35
CA PRO A 48 4.53 5.72 7.36
C PRO A 48 4.85 6.18 5.94
N GLY A 49 4.70 7.48 5.68
CA GLY A 49 5.17 8.03 4.42
C GLY A 49 6.67 8.24 4.50
N GLY A 50 7.34 8.15 3.36
CA GLY A 50 8.79 8.28 3.23
C GLY A 50 9.40 7.22 2.32
N SER A 51 10.73 7.24 2.28
CA SER A 51 11.56 6.32 1.50
C SER A 51 11.87 5.06 2.28
N HIS A 52 11.65 3.91 1.67
CA HIS A 52 11.88 2.62 2.30
C HIS A 52 12.68 1.69 1.40
N ALA A 53 13.61 0.94 2.00
CA ALA A 53 14.45 -0.01 1.30
C ALA A 53 13.79 -1.39 1.25
N VAL A 54 13.66 -1.96 0.06
CA VAL A 54 13.05 -3.26 -0.16
C VAL A 54 14.00 -4.16 -0.94
N LYS A 55 14.13 -5.42 -0.51
CA LYS A 55 14.87 -6.47 -1.21
C LYS A 55 14.03 -7.71 -1.34
N ILE A 56 14.25 -8.49 -2.40
CA ILE A 56 13.59 -9.76 -2.62
C ILE A 56 14.62 -10.83 -3.02
N CYS A 57 14.42 -12.06 -2.54
CA CYS A 57 15.14 -13.22 -3.04
C CYS A 57 14.15 -14.34 -3.35
N VAL A 58 14.53 -15.24 -4.26
CA VAL A 58 13.65 -16.27 -4.79
C VAL A 58 14.34 -17.62 -4.82
N ARG A 59 13.55 -18.69 -4.84
CA ARG A 59 14.03 -20.04 -5.14
C ARG A 59 13.02 -20.83 -5.97
N SER A 60 13.54 -21.73 -6.79
CA SER A 60 12.76 -22.54 -7.73
C SER A 60 11.96 -23.66 -7.05
N SER A 61 12.39 -24.15 -5.89
CA SER A 61 11.69 -25.17 -5.09
C SER A 61 12.09 -25.07 -3.61
N GLN A 62 11.38 -25.78 -2.71
CA GLN A 62 11.75 -25.81 -1.27
C GLN A 62 13.12 -26.44 -1.00
N LYS A 63 13.57 -27.34 -1.88
CA LYS A 63 14.86 -28.03 -1.76
C LYS A 63 16.00 -27.28 -2.45
N ALA A 64 15.69 -26.31 -3.31
CA ALA A 64 16.69 -25.47 -3.94
C ALA A 64 17.24 -24.43 -2.96
N PRO A 65 18.53 -24.07 -3.09
CA PRO A 65 19.09 -22.95 -2.34
C PRO A 65 18.34 -21.65 -2.69
N TRP A 66 18.36 -20.71 -1.76
CA TRP A 66 17.92 -19.35 -2.05
C TRP A 66 18.87 -18.70 -3.06
N GLY A 67 18.30 -18.03 -4.06
CA GLY A 67 19.05 -17.15 -4.93
C GLY A 67 19.60 -15.94 -4.17
N PRO A 68 20.47 -15.14 -4.80
CA PRO A 68 20.94 -13.90 -4.22
C PRO A 68 19.77 -12.97 -3.91
N TRP A 69 19.97 -12.10 -2.91
CA TRP A 69 19.07 -10.96 -2.73
C TRP A 69 19.20 -10.02 -3.91
N SER A 70 18.07 -9.46 -4.35
CA SER A 70 18.03 -8.40 -5.34
C SER A 70 18.79 -7.17 -4.87
N GLU A 71 19.04 -6.28 -5.82
CA GLU A 71 19.34 -4.89 -5.52
C GLU A 71 18.29 -4.24 -4.61
N VAL A 72 18.69 -3.17 -3.92
CA VAL A 72 17.77 -2.40 -3.08
C VAL A 72 16.84 -1.59 -3.96
N PHE A 73 15.54 -1.87 -3.85
CA PHE A 73 14.49 -1.01 -4.40
C PHE A 73 14.10 0.03 -3.35
N ARG A 74 14.08 1.30 -3.71
CA ARG A 74 13.54 2.36 -2.86
C ARG A 74 12.09 2.61 -3.21
N LEU A 75 11.19 2.39 -2.25
CA LEU A 75 9.78 2.69 -2.39
C LEU A 75 9.46 3.99 -1.65
N GLU A 76 8.99 4.99 -2.38
CA GLU A 76 8.42 6.20 -1.78
C GLU A 76 6.93 5.98 -1.51
N ILE A 77 6.54 6.13 -0.24
CA ILE A 77 5.15 6.07 0.16
C ILE A 77 4.66 7.47 0.46
N GLU A 78 3.73 7.94 -0.34
CA GLU A 78 3.00 9.17 -0.02
C GLU A 78 1.94 8.86 1.04
N ARG A 79 1.95 9.62 2.15
CA ARG A 79 0.82 9.57 3.07
C ARG A 79 -0.39 10.18 2.35
N PRO A 80 -1.57 9.54 2.43
CA PRO A 80 -2.76 10.17 1.90
C PRO A 80 -2.97 11.47 2.69
N PRO A 81 -3.36 12.57 2.03
CA PRO A 81 -3.61 13.82 2.71
C PRO A 81 -4.62 13.57 3.82
N MET A 82 -4.33 14.06 5.03
CA MET A 82 -5.33 14.04 6.10
C MET A 82 -6.58 14.76 5.58
N PRO A 83 -7.79 14.21 5.81
CA PRO A 83 -9.00 14.89 5.39
C PRO A 83 -9.01 16.27 6.05
N SER A 84 -8.99 17.31 5.23
CA SER A 84 -9.16 18.69 5.71
C SER A 84 -10.46 18.73 6.51
N PRO A 85 -10.48 19.35 7.71
CA PRO A 85 -11.72 19.50 8.44
C PRO A 85 -12.71 20.23 7.54
N ALA A 86 -13.85 19.59 7.25
CA ALA A 86 -14.92 20.23 6.51
C ALA A 86 -15.38 21.43 7.34
N LEU A 87 -15.05 22.65 6.88
CA LEU A 87 -15.67 23.86 7.35
C LEU A 87 -17.17 23.70 7.11
N LYS A 88 -17.92 23.38 8.17
CA LYS A 88 -19.38 23.39 8.10
C LYS A 88 -19.77 24.83 7.84
N SER A 89 -20.17 25.14 6.60
CA SER A 89 -20.79 26.41 6.27
C SER A 89 -21.97 26.60 7.23
N ALA A 90 -21.83 27.56 8.15
CA ALA A 90 -22.95 27.99 8.97
C ALA A 90 -24.04 28.48 8.03
N SER A 91 -25.15 27.75 7.98
CA SER A 91 -26.38 28.24 7.34
C SER A 91 -26.74 29.54 8.02
N VAL A 92 -26.60 30.65 7.31
CA VAL A 92 -27.12 31.95 7.75
C VAL A 92 -28.64 31.82 7.69
N ASP A 93 -29.27 31.63 8.84
CA ASP A 93 -30.71 31.79 9.00
C ASP A 93 -31.06 33.26 8.74
N SER A 94 -31.44 33.57 7.51
CA SER A 94 -31.97 34.88 7.14
C SER A 94 -33.50 34.84 7.15
N GLY A 95 -34.08 34.94 8.33
CA GLY A 95 -35.06 35.97 8.66
C GLY A 95 -36.47 35.95 8.03
N ARG A 96 -37.46 36.05 8.95
CA ARG A 96 -38.79 36.69 8.86
C ARG A 96 -39.96 35.91 8.22
N ARG A 97 -40.73 35.25 9.09
CA ARG A 97 -42.20 35.14 8.94
C ARG A 97 -42.86 36.51 9.24
N PRO A 98 -43.75 37.04 8.38
CA PRO A 98 -44.66 38.09 8.81
C PRO A 98 -45.87 37.46 9.53
N ALA A 99 -46.10 37.92 10.77
CA ALA A 99 -47.33 37.66 11.50
C ALA A 99 -48.50 38.41 10.84
N ARG A 100 -49.46 37.69 10.25
CA ARG A 100 -50.76 38.29 9.89
C ARG A 100 -51.59 38.44 11.17
N ARG A 101 -51.76 39.69 11.62
CA ARG A 101 -52.76 40.06 12.64
C ARG A 101 -54.16 39.83 12.08
N ARG A 102 -54.95 39.07 12.84
CA ARG A 102 -56.42 38.97 12.72
C ARG A 102 -57.01 40.34 13.11
N VAL A 103 -57.85 40.92 12.26
CA VAL A 103 -58.76 42.00 12.67
C VAL A 103 -60.17 41.43 12.68
N LYS A 104 -60.88 41.79 13.75
CA LYS A 104 -62.24 41.39 14.11
C LYS A 104 -63.26 41.85 13.09
#